data_AF-A0A1C5TIZ3-F1
#
_entry.id   AF-A0A1C5TIZ3-F1
#
_cell.length_a   1.000
_cell.length_b   1.000
_cell.length_c   1.000
_cell.angle_alpha   90.00
_cell.angle_beta   90.00
_cell.angle_gamma   90.00
#
_symmetry.space_group_name_H-M   'P 1'
#
loop_
_entity.id
_entity.type
_entity.pdbx_description
1 polymer ?
#
loop_
_entity_poly.entity_id
_entity_poly.type
_entity_poly.pdbx_seq_one_letter_code
_entity_poly.pdbx_strand_id
1 'polypeptide(L)'
;MSTGLQVVNQEQLPENVRNEIDSEIDKIIERHKNNRYEINKLVFESVAALTSSENYSNELASQGIFKRFWGGITGKNRALQTEISRNQAAAQYASQQSLQKLAEQNLMSFELITAMNNKLNNSMVEVETEINKIYGTLVTFFKQTKSDIVQLENRVARLERNVNLLNWQNSIEYQMWDGTEYTELTDIEKIACIVNDFYEITQGNYTTSDLLLLKSAMTTIELNINELVSYQELATSIEEDERISNKIFHGKCESEYVEPWSVVVASGVRKLEKFDNEEKYIVDCVKDCLDGSQAGMNREAIINKLFGEYLENNLLVNKDGKLKLYG
;
A
#
# COMPACT_ATOMS: atom_id res chain seq x y z
N MET A 1 -4.90 -20.64 -17.17
CA MET A 1 -3.54 -21.10 -16.79
C MET A 1 -2.85 -19.90 -16.21
N SER A 2 -2.63 -19.87 -14.88
CA SER A 2 -1.87 -18.78 -14.26
C SER A 2 -0.42 -18.90 -14.74
N THR A 3 0.05 -17.90 -15.48
CA THR A 3 1.49 -17.72 -15.69
C THR A 3 2.08 -17.35 -14.34
N GLY A 4 2.64 -18.33 -13.63
CA GLY A 4 3.25 -18.12 -12.32
C GLY A 4 4.31 -17.02 -12.36
N LEU A 5 4.46 -16.29 -11.25
CA LEU A 5 5.42 -15.19 -11.11
C LEU A 5 6.85 -15.71 -11.34
N GLN A 6 7.53 -15.31 -12.41
CA GLN A 6 8.90 -15.74 -12.70
C GLN A 6 9.85 -14.54 -12.64
N VAL A 7 10.40 -14.29 -11.45
CA VAL A 7 11.41 -13.26 -11.18
C VAL A 7 12.80 -13.89 -11.02
N VAL A 8 12.88 -15.10 -10.45
CA VAL A 8 14.14 -15.81 -10.16
C VAL A 8 14.29 -17.02 -11.07
N ASN A 9 15.51 -17.23 -11.57
CA ASN A 9 15.86 -18.48 -12.24
C ASN A 9 15.97 -19.61 -11.21
N GLN A 10 14.98 -20.52 -11.21
CA GLN A 10 14.86 -21.61 -10.25
C GLN A 10 16.05 -22.59 -10.29
N GLU A 11 16.79 -22.65 -11.40
CA GLU A 11 17.97 -23.52 -11.57
C GLU A 11 19.17 -23.10 -10.69
N GLN A 12 19.13 -21.90 -10.11
CA GLN A 12 20.19 -21.38 -9.24
C GLN A 12 20.18 -21.96 -7.81
N LEU A 13 19.17 -22.77 -7.46
CA LEU A 13 19.02 -23.35 -6.12
C LEU A 13 18.89 -24.89 -6.17
N PRO A 14 19.44 -25.62 -5.19
CA PRO A 14 19.19 -27.05 -5.04
C PRO A 14 17.71 -27.36 -4.76
N GLU A 15 17.20 -28.46 -5.31
CA GLU A 15 15.79 -28.87 -5.16
C GLU A 15 15.39 -29.10 -3.70
N ASN A 16 16.27 -29.69 -2.89
CA ASN A 16 16.02 -29.89 -1.46
C ASN A 16 15.83 -28.56 -0.71
N VAL A 17 16.60 -27.52 -1.07
CA VAL A 17 16.47 -26.18 -0.47
C VAL A 17 15.14 -25.56 -0.88
N ARG A 18 14.76 -25.67 -2.16
CA ARG A 18 13.46 -25.18 -2.65
C ARG A 18 12.28 -25.85 -1.93
N ASN A 19 12.30 -27.17 -1.82
CA ASN A 19 11.24 -27.92 -1.13
C ASN A 19 11.12 -27.55 0.35
N GLU A 20 12.27 -27.28 1.00
CA GLU A 20 12.31 -26.87 2.40
C GLU A 20 11.74 -25.45 2.59
N ILE A 21 12.11 -24.53 1.70
CA ILE A 21 11.51 -23.18 1.61
C ILE A 21 10.00 -23.28 1.45
N ASP A 22 9.52 -24.05 0.47
CA ASP A 22 8.09 -24.17 0.18
C ASP A 22 7.31 -24.72 1.38
N SER A 23 7.86 -25.72 2.07
CA SER A 23 7.24 -26.30 3.26
C SER A 23 7.12 -25.29 4.40
N GLU A 24 8.12 -24.43 4.61
CA GLU A 24 8.04 -23.40 5.65
C GLU A 24 7.08 -22.26 5.28
N ILE A 25 7.01 -21.87 4.01
CA ILE A 25 6.02 -20.90 3.51
C ILE A 25 4.61 -21.43 3.77
N ASP A 26 4.34 -22.70 3.45
CA ASP A 26 3.02 -23.31 3.69
C ASP A 26 2.65 -23.28 5.18
N LYS A 27 3.60 -23.52 6.09
CA LYS A 27 3.36 -23.45 7.54
C LYS A 27 3.01 -22.04 8.02
N ILE A 28 3.65 -21.01 7.47
CA ILE A 28 3.34 -19.61 7.82
C ILE A 28 1.99 -19.23 7.30
N ILE A 29 1.71 -19.52 6.03
CA ILE A 29 0.42 -19.22 5.43
C ILE A 29 -0.67 -19.89 6.25
N GLU A 30 -0.54 -21.18 6.59
CA GLU A 30 -1.54 -21.88 7.40
C GLU A 30 -1.72 -21.26 8.78
N ARG A 31 -0.64 -20.79 9.42
CA ARG A 31 -0.70 -20.10 10.72
C ARG A 31 -1.42 -18.76 10.66
N HIS A 32 -1.27 -18.03 9.54
CA HIS A 32 -1.67 -16.62 9.44
C HIS A 32 -2.78 -16.35 8.42
N LYS A 33 -3.31 -17.36 7.70
CA LYS A 33 -4.32 -17.19 6.63
C LYS A 33 -5.59 -16.43 7.04
N ASN A 34 -5.95 -16.47 8.33
CA ASN A 34 -7.09 -15.74 8.89
C ASN A 34 -6.72 -14.39 9.51
N ASN A 35 -5.45 -13.98 9.41
CA ASN A 35 -4.93 -12.72 9.92
C ASN A 35 -4.50 -11.84 8.74
N ARG A 36 -5.42 -10.97 8.31
CA ARG A 36 -5.23 -10.07 7.17
C ARG A 36 -3.98 -9.19 7.29
N TYR A 37 -3.66 -8.74 8.50
CA TYR A 37 -2.48 -7.91 8.74
C TYR A 37 -1.18 -8.67 8.45
N GLU A 38 -1.06 -9.90 8.96
CA GLU A 38 0.14 -10.73 8.71
C GLU A 38 0.25 -11.15 7.24
N ILE A 39 -0.88 -11.40 6.56
CA ILE A 39 -0.88 -11.67 5.11
C ILE A 39 -0.44 -10.45 4.32
N ASN A 40 -1.00 -9.27 4.60
CA ASN A 40 -0.61 -8.02 3.95
C ASN A 40 0.90 -7.80 4.14
N LYS A 41 1.38 -7.93 5.37
CA LYS A 41 2.80 -7.80 5.69
C LYS A 41 3.66 -8.79 4.91
N LEU A 42 3.26 -10.06 4.81
CA LEU A 42 4.00 -11.07 4.04
C LEU A 42 4.12 -10.67 2.56
N VAL A 43 3.06 -10.12 1.95
CA VAL A 43 3.08 -9.60 0.57
C VAL A 43 4.05 -8.43 0.43
N PHE A 44 3.96 -7.44 1.33
CA PHE A 44 4.80 -6.26 1.30
C PHE A 44 6.29 -6.61 1.46
N GLU A 45 6.62 -7.46 2.43
CA GLU A 45 7.98 -7.92 2.68
C GLU A 45 8.52 -8.75 1.50
N SER A 46 7.70 -9.61 0.88
CA SER A 46 8.07 -10.36 -0.32
C SER A 46 8.38 -9.46 -1.51
N VAL A 47 7.55 -8.43 -1.74
CA VAL A 47 7.78 -7.49 -2.83
C VAL A 47 9.05 -6.68 -2.59
N ALA A 48 9.22 -6.14 -1.38
CA ALA A 48 10.44 -5.41 -1.01
C ALA A 48 11.71 -6.25 -1.22
N ALA A 49 11.65 -7.54 -0.90
CA ALA A 49 12.76 -8.47 -1.09
C ALA A 49 13.07 -8.79 -2.55
N LEU A 50 12.06 -8.83 -3.43
CA LEU A 50 12.27 -9.00 -4.86
C LEU A 50 12.82 -7.73 -5.51
N THR A 51 12.46 -6.57 -5.00
CA THR A 51 12.79 -5.27 -5.61
C THR A 51 14.00 -4.59 -4.99
N SER A 52 14.66 -5.18 -3.99
CA SER A 52 15.93 -4.67 -3.48
C SER A 52 17.08 -4.97 -4.45
N SER A 53 17.82 -3.96 -4.90
CA SER A 53 19.07 -4.14 -5.66
C SER A 53 20.28 -4.38 -4.74
N GLU A 54 21.41 -4.84 -5.28
CA GLU A 54 22.66 -5.05 -4.52
C GLU A 54 23.09 -3.83 -3.68
N ASN A 55 22.87 -2.61 -4.19
CA ASN A 55 23.21 -1.37 -3.48
C ASN A 55 22.18 -0.99 -2.39
N TYR A 56 20.90 -1.33 -2.57
CA TYR A 56 19.82 -1.09 -1.59
C TYR A 56 19.73 -2.17 -0.51
N SER A 57 20.34 -3.33 -0.75
CA SER A 57 20.28 -4.49 0.16
C SER A 57 20.86 -4.18 1.54
N ASN A 58 21.92 -3.37 1.63
CA ASN A 58 22.52 -2.97 2.91
C ASN A 58 21.61 -2.07 3.76
N GLU A 59 20.81 -1.22 3.13
CA GLU A 59 19.92 -0.27 3.81
C GLU A 59 18.64 -0.97 4.30
N LEU A 60 17.99 -1.77 3.45
CA LEU A 60 16.82 -2.58 3.85
C LEU A 60 17.17 -3.73 4.81
N ALA A 61 18.37 -4.33 4.72
CA ALA A 61 18.87 -5.29 5.72
C ALA A 61 19.08 -4.62 7.08
N SER A 62 19.52 -3.36 7.12
CA SER A 62 19.65 -2.58 8.35
C SER A 62 18.30 -2.18 8.96
N GLN A 63 17.25 -2.03 8.14
CA GLN A 63 15.87 -1.81 8.60
C GLN A 63 15.18 -3.08 9.16
N GLY A 64 15.85 -4.23 9.10
CA GLY A 64 15.38 -5.48 9.70
C GLY A 64 14.15 -6.10 9.04
N ILE A 65 13.76 -5.63 7.85
CA ILE A 65 12.62 -6.12 7.06
C ILE A 65 12.89 -7.57 6.62
N PHE A 66 14.06 -7.82 6.04
CA PHE A 66 14.50 -9.18 5.67
C PHE A 66 14.59 -10.13 6.85
N LYS A 67 15.10 -9.66 7.99
CA LYS A 67 15.25 -10.49 9.19
C LYS A 67 13.89 -10.87 9.79
N ARG A 68 12.88 -10.00 9.67
CA ARG A 68 11.51 -10.25 10.12
C ARG A 68 10.79 -11.25 9.22
N PHE A 69 10.82 -11.02 7.91
CA PHE A 69 10.24 -11.92 6.90
C PHE A 69 10.82 -13.34 7.00
N TRP A 70 12.15 -13.45 6.95
CA TRP A 70 12.84 -14.74 7.00
C TRP A 70 12.88 -15.37 8.39
N GLY A 71 12.85 -14.56 9.45
CA GLY A 71 12.75 -15.05 10.83
C GLY A 71 11.47 -15.84 11.08
N GLY A 72 10.36 -15.45 10.46
CA GLY A 72 9.10 -16.19 10.47
C GLY A 72 9.18 -17.53 9.72
N ILE A 73 9.88 -17.54 8.57
CA ILE A 73 10.05 -18.71 7.69
C ILE A 73 10.98 -19.75 8.32
N THR A 74 11.91 -19.32 9.17
CA THR A 74 13.04 -20.18 9.54
C THR A 74 13.05 -20.56 11.01
N GLY A 75 11.98 -20.28 11.76
CA GLY A 75 11.93 -20.22 13.23
C GLY A 75 12.48 -21.41 14.03
N LYS A 76 12.81 -22.55 13.41
CA LYS A 76 13.56 -23.67 14.02
C LYS A 76 14.74 -24.19 13.19
N ASN A 77 14.88 -23.75 11.95
CA ASN A 77 15.88 -24.25 11.00
C ASN A 77 16.96 -23.19 10.74
N ARG A 78 17.97 -23.17 11.60
CA ARG A 78 19.09 -22.23 11.50
C ARG A 78 19.89 -22.38 10.21
N ALA A 79 19.94 -23.58 9.64
CA ALA A 79 20.63 -23.82 8.37
C ALA A 79 19.88 -23.13 7.22
N LEU A 80 18.56 -23.36 7.11
CA LEU A 80 17.71 -22.67 6.15
C LEU A 80 17.71 -21.16 6.37
N GLN A 81 17.68 -20.71 7.63
CA GLN A 81 17.78 -19.28 7.96
C GLN A 81 19.06 -18.67 7.40
N THR A 82 20.18 -19.35 7.61
CA THR A 82 21.49 -18.90 7.15
C THR A 82 21.54 -18.91 5.63
N GLU A 83 21.00 -19.94 4.99
CA GLU A 83 20.92 -20.04 3.53
C GLU A 83 20.12 -18.87 2.96
N ILE A 84 18.88 -18.68 3.41
CA ILE A 84 18.04 -17.59 2.90
C ILE A 84 18.64 -16.21 3.20
N SER A 85 19.24 -16.02 4.38
CA SER A 85 19.80 -14.72 4.75
C SER A 85 21.09 -14.37 4.00
N ARG A 86 21.84 -15.37 3.51
CA ARG A 86 23.13 -15.16 2.83
C ARG A 86 23.07 -15.36 1.32
N ASN A 87 22.05 -16.07 0.84
CA ASN A 87 21.87 -16.37 -0.57
C ASN A 87 20.69 -15.57 -1.13
N GLN A 88 21.02 -14.56 -1.94
CA GLN A 88 20.04 -13.71 -2.59
C GLN A 88 19.06 -14.51 -3.45
N ALA A 89 19.52 -15.53 -4.19
CA ALA A 89 18.63 -16.37 -4.98
C ALA A 89 17.62 -17.11 -4.09
N ALA A 90 18.04 -17.61 -2.92
CA ALA A 90 17.15 -18.26 -1.95
C ALA A 90 16.11 -17.28 -1.38
N ALA A 91 16.53 -16.06 -1.03
CA ALA A 91 15.62 -15.01 -0.56
C ALA A 91 14.60 -14.60 -1.64
N GLN A 92 15.07 -14.34 -2.86
CA GLN A 92 14.18 -13.96 -3.95
C GLN A 92 13.24 -15.13 -4.31
N TYR A 93 13.73 -16.37 -4.33
CA TYR A 93 12.90 -17.55 -4.62
C TYR A 93 11.79 -17.69 -3.59
N ALA A 94 12.13 -17.63 -2.31
CA ALA A 94 11.16 -17.78 -1.26
C ALA A 94 10.14 -16.61 -1.21
N SER A 95 10.54 -15.40 -1.64
CA SER A 95 9.63 -14.24 -1.77
C SER A 95 8.67 -14.43 -2.94
N GLN A 96 9.20 -14.90 -4.07
CA GLN A 96 8.40 -15.26 -5.25
C GLN A 96 7.39 -16.36 -4.92
N GLN A 97 7.81 -17.43 -4.22
CA GLN A 97 6.94 -18.54 -3.83
C GLN A 97 5.88 -18.10 -2.81
N SER A 98 6.23 -17.21 -1.88
CA SER A 98 5.26 -16.62 -0.94
C SER A 98 4.14 -15.88 -1.69
N LEU A 99 4.48 -15.01 -2.64
CA LEU A 99 3.49 -14.30 -3.46
C LEU A 99 2.62 -15.26 -4.29
N GLN A 100 3.24 -16.26 -4.92
CA GLN A 100 2.50 -17.25 -5.72
C GLN A 100 1.49 -18.02 -4.87
N LYS A 101 1.92 -18.60 -3.75
CA LYS A 101 1.06 -19.40 -2.86
C LYS A 101 -0.06 -18.56 -2.25
N LEU A 102 0.21 -17.31 -1.88
CA LEU A 102 -0.83 -16.39 -1.40
C LEU A 102 -1.89 -16.08 -2.47
N ALA A 103 -1.47 -15.89 -3.72
CA ALA A 103 -2.39 -15.69 -4.85
C ALA A 103 -3.22 -16.93 -5.13
N GLU A 104 -2.59 -18.09 -5.22
CA GLU A 104 -3.25 -19.39 -5.49
C GLU A 104 -4.30 -19.75 -4.42
N GLN A 105 -4.05 -19.35 -3.17
CA GLN A 105 -4.98 -19.54 -2.05
C GLN A 105 -6.00 -18.41 -1.90
N ASN A 106 -6.02 -17.42 -2.80
CA ASN A 106 -6.90 -16.24 -2.75
C ASN A 106 -6.80 -15.45 -1.42
N LEU A 107 -5.60 -15.40 -0.82
CA LEU A 107 -5.38 -14.72 0.46
C LEU A 107 -5.07 -13.22 0.30
N MET A 108 -4.72 -12.79 -0.91
CA MET A 108 -4.48 -11.37 -1.20
C MET A 108 -5.79 -10.64 -1.50
N SER A 109 -6.11 -9.60 -0.73
CA SER A 109 -7.31 -8.80 -0.97
C SER A 109 -7.14 -7.86 -2.17
N PHE A 110 -8.25 -7.51 -2.82
CA PHE A 110 -8.28 -6.55 -3.95
C PHE A 110 -7.50 -5.26 -3.67
N GLU A 111 -7.70 -4.65 -2.49
CA GLU A 111 -7.06 -3.38 -2.10
C GLU A 111 -5.56 -3.51 -1.90
N LEU A 112 -5.11 -4.65 -1.36
CA LEU A 112 -3.69 -4.94 -1.17
C LEU A 112 -2.99 -4.97 -2.52
N ILE A 113 -3.61 -5.66 -3.49
CA ILE A 113 -3.10 -5.77 -4.85
C ILE A 113 -3.08 -4.39 -5.54
N THR A 114 -4.11 -3.56 -5.35
CA THR A 114 -4.15 -2.18 -5.82
C THR A 114 -3.03 -1.33 -5.22
N ALA A 115 -2.86 -1.38 -3.89
CA ALA A 115 -1.80 -0.66 -3.20
C ALA A 115 -0.41 -1.08 -3.70
N MET A 116 -0.18 -2.39 -3.89
CA MET A 116 1.07 -2.90 -4.44
C MET A 116 1.33 -2.44 -5.88
N ASN A 117 0.31 -2.46 -6.75
CA ASN A 117 0.43 -1.95 -8.11
C ASN A 117 0.79 -0.47 -8.14
N ASN A 118 0.12 0.36 -7.33
CA ASN A 118 0.43 1.79 -7.22
C ASN A 118 1.86 2.01 -6.73
N LYS A 119 2.29 1.27 -5.71
CA LYS A 119 3.67 1.33 -5.20
C LYS A 119 4.70 0.96 -6.26
N LEU A 120 4.52 -0.17 -6.94
CA LEU A 120 5.44 -0.66 -7.96
C LEU A 120 5.58 0.33 -9.13
N ASN A 121 4.46 0.90 -9.60
CA ASN A 121 4.48 1.90 -10.66
C ASN A 121 5.24 3.17 -10.26
N ASN A 122 5.17 3.58 -8.98
CA ASN A 122 5.92 4.74 -8.46
C ASN A 122 7.40 4.46 -8.22
N SER A 123 7.76 3.19 -8.01
CA SER A 123 9.14 2.77 -7.81
C SER A 123 9.87 2.50 -9.13
N MET A 124 9.15 2.41 -10.27
CA MET A 124 9.78 2.34 -11.58
C MET A 124 10.47 3.66 -11.93
N VAL A 125 11.72 3.57 -12.37
CA VAL A 125 12.49 4.71 -12.87
C VAL A 125 12.47 4.75 -14.40
N GLU A 126 12.66 5.90 -15.05
CA GLU A 126 12.60 5.99 -16.52
C GLU A 126 13.72 5.20 -17.22
N VAL A 127 14.87 5.04 -16.57
CA VAL A 127 16.00 4.30 -17.14
C VAL A 127 15.71 2.80 -17.10
N GLU A 128 15.65 2.16 -18.28
CA GLU A 128 15.44 0.72 -18.37
C GLU A 128 16.60 -0.04 -17.71
N THR A 129 16.30 -0.66 -16.57
CA THR A 129 17.24 -1.40 -15.72
C THR A 129 16.65 -2.77 -15.40
N GLU A 130 17.48 -3.70 -14.92
CA GLU A 130 17.03 -5.04 -14.52
C GLU A 130 15.94 -4.98 -13.43
N ILE A 131 16.05 -4.04 -12.49
CA ILE A 131 15.05 -3.82 -11.44
C ILE A 131 13.67 -3.41 -12.00
N ASN A 132 13.62 -2.63 -13.09
CA ASN A 132 12.36 -2.29 -13.74
C ASN A 132 11.69 -3.49 -14.41
N LYS A 133 12.46 -4.48 -14.87
CA LYS A 133 11.90 -5.75 -15.36
C LYS A 133 11.22 -6.52 -14.24
N ILE A 134 11.81 -6.52 -13.03
CA ILE A 134 11.20 -7.11 -11.84
C ILE A 134 9.90 -6.38 -11.50
N TYR A 135 9.91 -5.04 -11.44
CA TYR A 135 8.70 -4.25 -11.21
C TYR A 135 7.61 -4.55 -12.24
N GLY A 136 7.95 -4.61 -13.53
CA GLY A 136 6.97 -4.87 -14.61
C GLY A 136 6.36 -6.28 -14.52
N THR A 137 7.18 -7.26 -14.14
CA THR A 137 6.74 -8.64 -13.90
C THR A 137 5.77 -8.70 -12.72
N LEU A 138 6.08 -8.02 -11.61
CA LEU A 138 5.20 -7.94 -10.44
C LEU A 138 3.89 -7.21 -10.74
N VAL A 139 3.93 -6.09 -11.45
CA VAL A 139 2.72 -5.35 -11.87
C VAL A 139 1.81 -6.24 -12.73
N THR A 140 2.39 -7.03 -13.64
CA THR A 140 1.62 -7.96 -14.48
C THR A 140 0.97 -9.06 -13.64
N PHE A 141 1.73 -9.66 -12.72
CA PHE A 141 1.25 -10.67 -11.78
C PHE A 141 0.08 -10.17 -10.90
N PHE A 142 0.23 -8.98 -10.33
CA PHE A 142 -0.81 -8.35 -9.50
C PHE A 142 -2.06 -8.00 -10.30
N LYS A 143 -1.91 -7.48 -11.53
CA LYS A 143 -3.07 -7.25 -12.43
C LYS A 143 -3.82 -8.54 -12.76
N GLN A 144 -3.11 -9.62 -13.05
CA GLN A 144 -3.73 -10.92 -13.30
C GLN A 144 -4.47 -11.42 -12.06
N THR A 145 -3.83 -11.37 -10.89
CA THR A 145 -4.45 -11.81 -9.63
C THR A 145 -5.70 -10.98 -9.30
N LYS A 146 -5.67 -9.66 -9.51
CA LYS A 146 -6.83 -8.77 -9.36
C LYS A 146 -7.99 -9.20 -10.27
N SER A 147 -7.69 -9.51 -11.53
CA SER A 147 -8.68 -10.01 -12.50
C SER A 147 -9.29 -11.33 -12.03
N ASP A 148 -8.48 -12.26 -11.56
CA ASP A 148 -8.93 -13.58 -11.09
C ASP A 148 -9.88 -13.44 -9.87
N ILE A 149 -9.56 -12.56 -8.92
CA ILE A 149 -10.44 -12.24 -7.78
C ILE A 149 -11.80 -11.73 -8.25
N VAL A 150 -11.83 -10.75 -9.17
CA VAL A 150 -13.08 -10.18 -9.70
C VAL A 150 -13.91 -11.25 -10.41
N GLN A 151 -13.27 -12.17 -11.15
CA GLN A 151 -13.98 -13.27 -11.81
C GLN A 151 -14.56 -14.29 -10.82
N LEU A 152 -13.84 -14.59 -9.74
CA LEU A 152 -14.32 -15.46 -8.67
C LEU A 152 -15.52 -14.83 -7.94
N GLU A 153 -15.39 -13.56 -7.56
CA GLU A 153 -16.43 -12.79 -6.88
C GLU A 153 -17.72 -12.69 -7.70
N ASN A 154 -17.63 -12.41 -9.00
CA ASN A 154 -18.80 -12.39 -9.88
C ASN A 154 -19.56 -13.73 -9.92
N ARG A 155 -18.90 -14.86 -9.61
CA ARG A 155 -19.57 -16.17 -9.49
C ARG A 155 -20.29 -16.33 -8.14
N VAL A 156 -19.79 -15.69 -7.08
CA VAL A 156 -20.31 -15.76 -5.70
C VAL A 156 -21.42 -14.73 -5.45
N ALA A 157 -21.27 -13.50 -5.96
CA ALA A 157 -22.17 -12.34 -5.79
C ALA A 157 -23.61 -12.52 -6.31
N ARG A 158 -23.96 -13.69 -6.86
CA ARG A 158 -25.34 -14.07 -7.13
C ARG A 158 -26.14 -14.35 -5.85
N LEU A 159 -25.49 -14.45 -4.68
CA LEU A 159 -26.13 -14.85 -3.42
C LEU A 159 -26.09 -13.79 -2.30
N GLU A 160 -25.15 -12.84 -2.32
CA GLU A 160 -24.97 -11.84 -1.25
C GLU A 160 -24.80 -10.44 -1.86
N ARG A 161 -25.71 -9.51 -1.57
CA ARG A 161 -25.63 -8.10 -2.00
C ARG A 161 -25.86 -7.18 -0.81
N ASN A 162 -24.96 -6.22 -0.62
CA ASN A 162 -25.16 -5.14 0.34
C ASN A 162 -26.21 -4.15 -0.21
N VAL A 163 -27.46 -4.34 0.18
CA VAL A 163 -28.59 -3.50 -0.29
C VAL A 163 -28.40 -2.03 0.09
N ASN A 164 -27.81 -1.75 1.26
CA ASN A 164 -27.55 -0.38 1.69
C ASN A 164 -26.56 0.31 0.75
N LEU A 165 -25.49 -0.40 0.37
CA LEU A 165 -24.50 0.13 -0.54
C LEU A 165 -25.03 0.31 -1.97
N LEU A 166 -25.92 -0.58 -2.42
CA LEU A 166 -26.63 -0.42 -3.69
C LEU A 166 -27.55 0.81 -3.66
N ASN A 167 -28.30 1.01 -2.59
CA ASN A 167 -29.17 2.17 -2.45
C ASN A 167 -28.36 3.46 -2.38
N TRP A 168 -27.26 3.47 -1.63
CA TRP A 168 -26.31 4.59 -1.59
C TRP A 168 -25.78 4.90 -2.99
N GLN A 169 -25.25 3.90 -3.71
CA GLN A 169 -24.73 4.08 -5.07
C GLN A 169 -25.80 4.62 -6.04
N ASN A 170 -27.05 4.16 -5.94
CA ASN A 170 -28.16 4.66 -6.77
C ASN A 170 -28.60 6.09 -6.42
N SER A 171 -28.28 6.58 -5.22
CA SER A 171 -28.66 7.91 -4.74
C SER A 171 -27.49 8.89 -4.67
N ILE A 172 -26.28 8.46 -5.02
CA ILE A 172 -25.03 9.21 -4.80
C ILE A 172 -25.03 10.57 -5.50
N GLU A 173 -25.68 10.67 -6.66
CA GLU A 173 -25.79 11.92 -7.43
C GLU A 173 -26.61 13.01 -6.72
N TYR A 174 -27.46 12.63 -5.77
CA TYR A 174 -28.30 13.55 -4.99
C TYR A 174 -27.79 13.75 -3.55
N GLN A 175 -26.65 13.14 -3.19
CA GLN A 175 -26.06 13.34 -1.88
C GLN A 175 -25.49 14.75 -1.77
N MET A 176 -25.56 15.31 -0.57
CA MET A 176 -25.15 16.69 -0.30
C MET A 176 -24.22 16.74 0.89
N TRP A 177 -23.23 17.62 0.81
CA TRP A 177 -22.40 18.01 1.95
C TRP A 177 -22.38 19.53 2.06
N ASP A 178 -22.70 20.05 3.25
CA ASP A 178 -22.76 21.49 3.55
C ASP A 178 -23.60 22.33 2.55
N GLY A 179 -24.65 21.72 1.97
CA GLY A 179 -25.54 22.40 1.03
C GLY A 179 -25.08 22.35 -0.44
N THR A 180 -23.99 21.65 -0.74
CA THR A 180 -23.48 21.42 -2.10
C THR A 180 -23.67 19.97 -2.51
N GLU A 181 -24.16 19.72 -3.72
CA GLU A 181 -24.31 18.37 -4.27
C GLU A 181 -22.94 17.73 -4.51
N TYR A 182 -22.83 16.40 -4.33
CA TYR A 182 -21.56 15.70 -4.48
C TYR A 182 -20.93 15.88 -5.87
N THR A 183 -21.73 16.03 -6.92
CA THR A 183 -21.28 16.29 -8.30
C THR A 183 -20.55 17.63 -8.44
N GLU A 184 -20.92 18.63 -7.64
CA GLU A 184 -20.39 20.00 -7.66
C GLU A 184 -19.20 20.22 -6.73
N LEU A 185 -18.90 19.25 -5.85
CA LEU A 185 -17.75 19.29 -4.96
C LEU A 185 -16.42 19.21 -5.71
N THR A 186 -15.34 19.70 -5.08
CA THR A 186 -13.98 19.44 -5.56
C THR A 186 -13.63 17.95 -5.40
N ASP A 187 -12.64 17.45 -6.16
CA ASP A 187 -12.27 16.04 -6.11
C ASP A 187 -11.85 15.57 -4.72
N ILE A 188 -11.18 16.42 -3.93
CA ILE A 188 -10.80 16.08 -2.55
C ILE A 188 -12.00 15.99 -1.62
N GLU A 189 -12.98 16.89 -1.76
CA GLU A 189 -14.23 16.87 -1.01
C GLU A 189 -15.09 15.64 -1.40
N LYS A 190 -15.13 15.29 -2.69
CA LYS A 190 -15.76 14.06 -3.21
C LYS A 190 -15.13 12.81 -2.58
N ILE A 191 -13.80 12.74 -2.54
CA ILE A 191 -13.07 11.62 -1.91
C ILE A 191 -13.44 11.53 -0.43
N ALA A 192 -13.42 12.65 0.30
CA ALA A 192 -13.73 12.68 1.73
C ALA A 192 -15.16 12.18 2.02
N CYS A 193 -16.14 12.63 1.22
CA CYS A 193 -17.53 12.19 1.35
C CYS A 193 -17.69 10.71 1.02
N ILE A 194 -17.13 10.25 -0.10
CA ILE A 194 -17.25 8.85 -0.52
C ILE A 194 -16.59 7.90 0.48
N VAL A 195 -15.38 8.22 0.96
CA VAL A 195 -14.65 7.39 1.93
C VAL A 195 -15.45 7.27 3.22
N ASN A 196 -15.96 8.40 3.73
CA ASN A 196 -16.78 8.42 4.94
C ASN A 196 -18.08 7.63 4.76
N ASP A 197 -18.83 7.87 3.68
CA ASP A 197 -20.11 7.17 3.46
C ASP A 197 -19.91 5.67 3.29
N PHE A 198 -18.89 5.26 2.52
CA PHE A 198 -18.55 3.85 2.33
C PHE A 198 -18.17 3.20 3.67
N TYR A 199 -17.38 3.87 4.50
CA TYR A 199 -17.04 3.39 5.83
C TYR A 199 -18.26 3.31 6.74
N GLU A 200 -19.13 4.31 6.77
CA GLU A 200 -20.35 4.31 7.59
C GLU A 200 -21.31 3.17 7.19
N ILE A 201 -21.42 2.86 5.91
CA ILE A 201 -22.29 1.79 5.41
C ILE A 201 -21.70 0.40 5.69
N THR A 202 -20.39 0.24 5.53
CA THR A 202 -19.72 -1.08 5.60
C THR A 202 -19.13 -1.40 6.96
N GLN A 203 -18.84 -0.38 7.77
CA GLN A 203 -18.14 -0.47 9.05
C GLN A 203 -16.80 -1.23 8.92
N GLY A 204 -16.13 -1.06 7.77
CA GLY A 204 -14.89 -1.77 7.43
C GLY A 204 -15.07 -3.24 7.00
N ASN A 205 -16.31 -3.75 6.96
CA ASN A 205 -16.63 -5.11 6.52
C ASN A 205 -17.25 -5.07 5.12
N TYR A 206 -16.42 -5.24 4.10
CA TYR A 206 -16.84 -5.18 2.70
C TYR A 206 -16.18 -6.28 1.86
N THR A 207 -16.87 -6.64 0.79
CA THR A 207 -16.44 -7.61 -0.22
C THR A 207 -15.78 -6.94 -1.41
N THR A 208 -15.20 -7.71 -2.33
CA THR A 208 -14.73 -7.13 -3.60
C THR A 208 -15.89 -6.53 -4.41
N SER A 209 -17.07 -7.16 -4.32
CA SER A 209 -18.27 -6.66 -5.01
C SER A 209 -18.70 -5.29 -4.49
N ASP A 210 -18.56 -5.04 -3.19
CA ASP A 210 -18.82 -3.73 -2.58
C ASP A 210 -17.82 -2.67 -3.08
N LEU A 211 -16.54 -3.03 -3.23
CA LEU A 211 -15.55 -2.14 -3.83
C LEU A 211 -15.90 -1.80 -5.30
N LEU A 212 -16.44 -2.74 -6.07
CA LEU A 212 -16.90 -2.46 -7.43
C LEU A 212 -18.09 -1.47 -7.45
N LEU A 213 -18.97 -1.52 -6.45
CA LEU A 213 -20.04 -0.52 -6.28
C LEU A 213 -19.46 0.85 -5.91
N LEU A 214 -18.43 0.90 -5.06
CA LEU A 214 -17.70 2.12 -4.75
C LEU A 214 -17.12 2.76 -6.02
N LYS A 215 -16.48 1.97 -6.91
CA LYS A 215 -16.01 2.47 -8.21
C LYS A 215 -17.13 3.08 -9.05
N SER A 216 -18.30 2.43 -9.06
CA SER A 216 -19.46 2.92 -9.78
C SER A 216 -19.93 4.26 -9.21
N ALA A 217 -20.03 4.37 -7.89
CA ALA A 217 -20.43 5.60 -7.21
C ALA A 217 -19.46 6.76 -7.49
N MET A 218 -18.14 6.52 -7.43
CA MET A 218 -17.11 7.50 -7.80
C MET A 218 -17.29 7.99 -9.25
N THR A 219 -17.58 7.07 -10.17
CA THR A 219 -17.78 7.41 -11.59
C THR A 219 -19.06 8.23 -11.79
N THR A 220 -20.14 7.92 -11.06
CA THR A 220 -21.43 8.63 -11.14
C THR A 220 -21.29 10.10 -10.74
N ILE A 221 -20.48 10.43 -9.75
CA ILE A 221 -20.22 11.84 -9.35
C ILE A 221 -19.05 12.49 -10.12
N GLU A 222 -18.67 11.88 -11.25
CA GLU A 222 -17.63 12.36 -12.15
C GLU A 222 -16.24 12.50 -11.51
N LEU A 223 -15.95 11.74 -10.43
CA LEU A 223 -14.62 11.69 -9.85
C LEU A 223 -13.66 10.94 -10.79
N ASN A 224 -12.56 11.57 -11.16
CA ASN A 224 -11.60 11.00 -12.12
C ASN A 224 -10.76 9.87 -11.48
N ILE A 225 -11.31 8.65 -11.49
CA ILE A 225 -10.65 7.48 -10.88
C ILE A 225 -9.31 7.07 -11.53
N ASN A 226 -9.00 7.60 -12.72
CA ASN A 226 -7.77 7.33 -13.46
C ASN A 226 -6.71 8.41 -13.27
N GLU A 227 -7.06 9.51 -12.60
CA GLU A 227 -6.13 10.58 -12.29
C GLU A 227 -4.98 10.07 -11.42
N LEU A 228 -3.80 10.61 -11.68
CA LEU A 228 -2.62 10.37 -10.86
C LEU A 228 -2.52 11.48 -9.82
N VAL A 229 -2.87 11.15 -8.59
CA VAL A 229 -2.87 12.07 -7.44
C VAL A 229 -1.59 11.87 -6.62
N SER A 230 -0.90 12.94 -6.26
CA SER A 230 0.27 12.83 -5.38
C SER A 230 -0.12 12.43 -3.97
N TYR A 231 0.63 11.51 -3.34
CA TYR A 231 0.44 11.20 -1.93
C TYR A 231 0.66 12.42 -1.03
N GLN A 232 1.63 13.27 -1.41
CA GLN A 232 1.96 14.46 -0.66
C GLN A 232 0.82 15.48 -0.75
N GLU A 233 0.38 15.82 -1.97
CA GLU A 233 -0.72 16.77 -2.18
C GLU A 233 -2.01 16.29 -1.49
N LEU A 234 -2.30 15.00 -1.56
CA LEU A 234 -3.48 14.42 -0.93
C LEU A 234 -3.42 14.55 0.60
N ALA A 235 -2.29 14.18 1.22
CA ALA A 235 -2.13 14.28 2.67
C ALA A 235 -2.16 15.75 3.15
N THR A 236 -1.48 16.64 2.44
CA THR A 236 -1.48 18.08 2.74
C THR A 236 -2.87 18.68 2.60
N SER A 237 -3.61 18.39 1.52
CA SER A 237 -4.96 18.92 1.32
C SER A 237 -5.95 18.47 2.40
N ILE A 238 -5.80 17.23 2.89
CA ILE A 238 -6.64 16.70 3.97
C ILE A 238 -6.29 17.37 5.31
N GLU A 239 -5.01 17.57 5.59
CA GLU A 239 -4.55 18.16 6.85
C GLU A 239 -4.90 19.66 6.95
N GLU A 240 -4.79 20.40 5.84
CA GLU A 240 -5.05 21.85 5.80
C GLU A 240 -6.54 22.23 5.89
N ASP A 241 -7.47 21.37 5.42
CA ASP A 241 -8.92 21.62 5.53
C ASP A 241 -9.54 20.82 6.69
N GLU A 242 -9.78 21.52 7.80
CA GLU A 242 -10.38 20.95 9.01
C GLU A 242 -11.74 20.27 8.74
N ARG A 243 -12.53 20.76 7.77
CA ARG A 243 -13.83 20.15 7.43
C ARG A 243 -13.61 18.78 6.79
N ILE A 244 -12.62 18.66 5.90
CA ILE A 244 -12.24 17.41 5.24
C ILE A 244 -11.62 16.45 6.24
N SER A 245 -10.65 16.91 7.04
CA SER A 245 -10.02 16.11 8.09
C SER A 245 -11.05 15.55 9.06
N ASN A 246 -11.99 16.39 9.55
CA ASN A 246 -13.06 15.95 10.44
C ASN A 246 -14.03 14.97 9.77
N LYS A 247 -14.32 15.14 8.47
CA LYS A 247 -15.17 14.21 7.71
C LYS A 247 -14.54 12.81 7.63
N ILE A 248 -13.22 12.72 7.45
CA ILE A 248 -12.51 11.44 7.26
C ILE A 248 -12.15 10.79 8.60
N PHE A 249 -11.63 11.57 9.56
CA PHE A 249 -11.04 11.06 10.79
C PHE A 249 -11.87 11.30 12.05
N HIS A 250 -13.02 11.97 11.92
CA HIS A 250 -13.94 12.28 13.02
C HIS A 250 -13.24 12.96 14.21
N GLY A 251 -12.29 13.85 13.90
CA GLY A 251 -11.54 14.66 14.85
C GLY A 251 -10.21 14.07 15.35
N LYS A 252 -9.84 12.83 14.98
CA LYS A 252 -8.54 12.23 15.35
C LYS A 252 -7.99 11.26 14.32
N CYS A 253 -6.82 11.56 13.76
CA CYS A 253 -6.03 10.60 12.96
C CYS A 253 -5.20 9.66 13.88
N GLU A 254 -5.86 8.95 14.82
CA GLU A 254 -5.17 8.09 15.78
C GLU A 254 -5.27 6.60 15.42
N SER A 255 -4.14 6.00 15.07
CA SER A 255 -3.94 4.55 15.16
C SER A 255 -2.48 4.26 15.50
N GLU A 256 -2.20 3.96 16.77
CA GLU A 256 -0.85 3.64 17.26
C GLU A 256 -0.38 2.23 16.84
N TYR A 257 -1.30 1.37 16.41
CA TYR A 257 -1.03 -0.06 16.19
C TYR A 257 -0.94 -0.48 14.73
N VAL A 258 -1.10 0.46 13.79
CA VAL A 258 -1.03 0.17 12.36
C VAL A 258 0.30 0.64 11.79
N GLU A 259 1.01 -0.28 11.13
CA GLU A 259 2.27 0.04 10.46
C GLU A 259 2.05 1.14 9.41
N PRO A 260 2.85 2.22 9.40
CA PRO A 260 2.58 3.38 8.57
C PRO A 260 2.44 3.09 7.07
N TRP A 261 3.25 2.15 6.55
CA TRP A 261 3.22 1.72 5.14
C TRP A 261 1.87 1.13 4.71
N SER A 262 1.04 0.66 5.64
CA SER A 262 -0.26 0.05 5.35
C SER A 262 -1.41 1.08 5.26
N VAL A 263 -1.19 2.30 5.75
CA VAL A 263 -2.16 3.41 5.75
C VAL A 263 -1.45 4.72 5.36
N VAL A 264 -0.89 4.75 4.15
CA VAL A 264 0.03 5.81 3.68
C VAL A 264 -0.55 7.22 3.85
N VAL A 265 -1.77 7.46 3.37
CA VAL A 265 -2.39 8.81 3.41
C VAL A 265 -2.65 9.25 4.85
N ALA A 266 -3.29 8.41 5.67
CA ALA A 266 -3.54 8.70 7.09
C ALA A 266 -2.22 8.89 7.87
N SER A 267 -1.22 8.06 7.59
CA SER A 267 0.12 8.21 8.17
C SER A 267 0.80 9.50 7.74
N GLY A 268 0.49 10.00 6.55
CA GLY A 268 0.97 11.26 6.03
C GLY A 268 0.33 12.44 6.73
N VAL A 269 -1.01 12.47 6.82
CA VAL A 269 -1.77 13.50 7.56
C VAL A 269 -1.28 13.59 9.01
N ARG A 270 -1.22 12.46 9.72
CA ARG A 270 -0.71 12.43 11.10
C ARG A 270 0.73 12.95 11.22
N LYS A 271 1.57 12.73 10.20
CA LYS A 271 2.95 13.22 10.22
C LYS A 271 3.00 14.75 10.07
N LEU A 272 2.18 15.30 9.19
CA LEU A 272 2.02 16.73 9.01
C LEU A 272 1.51 17.38 10.31
N GLU A 273 0.46 16.83 10.94
CA GLU A 273 -0.04 17.28 12.25
C GLU A 273 1.07 17.30 13.33
N LYS A 274 1.93 16.27 13.34
CA LYS A 274 3.07 16.20 14.27
C LYS A 274 4.11 17.29 14.02
N PHE A 275 4.38 17.65 12.77
CA PHE A 275 5.32 18.74 12.46
C PHE A 275 4.83 20.10 12.96
N ASP A 276 3.53 20.26 13.18
CA ASP A 276 2.93 21.45 13.76
C ASP A 276 2.82 21.40 15.28
N ASN A 277 2.84 20.19 15.85
CA ASN A 277 2.68 19.94 17.28
C ASN A 277 3.90 19.27 17.92
N GLU A 278 3.89 17.96 18.12
CA GLU A 278 4.88 17.25 18.95
C GLU A 278 6.30 17.30 18.38
N GLU A 279 6.44 17.33 17.06
CA GLU A 279 7.70 17.35 16.33
C GLU A 279 8.07 18.74 15.80
N LYS A 280 7.34 19.79 16.22
CA LYS A 280 7.62 21.18 15.81
C LYS A 280 9.06 21.61 16.05
N TYR A 281 9.67 21.12 17.12
CA TYR A 281 11.07 21.40 17.45
C TYR A 281 12.06 20.93 16.37
N ILE A 282 11.71 19.88 15.59
CA ILE A 282 12.53 19.41 14.47
C ILE A 282 12.51 20.44 13.35
N VAL A 283 11.31 20.92 12.98
CA VAL A 283 11.11 21.94 11.94
C VAL A 283 11.82 23.23 12.33
N ASP A 284 11.64 23.68 13.57
CA ASP A 284 12.25 24.90 14.10
C ASP A 284 13.79 24.78 14.14
N CYS A 285 14.33 23.64 14.58
CA CYS A 285 15.77 23.41 14.58
C CYS A 285 16.38 23.43 13.17
N VAL A 286 15.72 22.81 12.18
CA VAL A 286 16.19 22.83 10.78
C VAL A 286 16.18 24.26 10.24
N LYS A 287 15.14 25.03 10.56
CA LYS A 287 15.03 26.43 10.17
C LYS A 287 16.18 27.26 10.75
N ASP A 288 16.45 27.13 12.06
CA ASP A 288 17.53 27.86 12.74
C ASP A 288 18.90 27.54 12.13
N CYS A 289 19.15 26.27 11.76
CA CYS A 289 20.38 25.87 11.07
C CYS A 289 20.51 26.50 9.67
N LEU A 290 19.41 26.63 8.93
CA LEU A 290 19.39 27.18 7.57
C LEU A 290 19.50 28.71 7.57
N ASP A 291 18.87 29.40 8.53
CA ASP A 291 18.96 30.86 8.67
C ASP A 291 20.39 31.31 8.99
N GLY A 292 21.17 30.47 9.69
CA GLY A 292 22.62 30.66 9.89
C GLY A 292 23.48 30.49 8.62
N SER A 293 22.91 29.97 7.53
CA SER A 293 23.65 29.52 6.32
C SER A 293 23.46 30.38 5.07
N GLN A 294 22.79 31.54 5.16
CA GLN A 294 22.33 32.38 4.02
C GLN A 294 21.39 31.69 3.00
N ALA A 295 20.95 30.45 3.27
CA ALA A 295 20.09 29.67 2.37
C ALA A 295 18.58 29.87 2.61
N GLY A 296 18.20 30.88 3.42
CA GLY A 296 16.85 31.18 3.93
C GLY A 296 15.70 30.40 3.28
N MET A 297 15.21 29.37 3.96
CA MET A 297 14.10 28.53 3.53
C MET A 297 12.89 28.81 4.42
N ASN A 298 11.71 29.00 3.82
CA ASN A 298 10.49 29.19 4.61
C ASN A 298 10.06 27.88 5.29
N ARG A 299 9.23 27.98 6.34
CA ARG A 299 8.78 26.84 7.14
C ARG A 299 8.10 25.76 6.30
N GLU A 300 7.26 26.18 5.34
CA GLU A 300 6.52 25.30 4.45
C GLU A 300 7.44 24.44 3.58
N ALA A 301 8.48 25.03 2.99
CA ALA A 301 9.47 24.28 2.20
C ALA A 301 10.26 23.29 3.06
N ILE A 302 10.53 23.63 4.33
CA ILE A 302 11.16 22.70 5.30
C ILE A 302 10.22 21.52 5.57
N ILE A 303 8.94 21.78 5.86
CA ILE A 303 7.95 20.72 6.08
C ILE A 303 7.82 19.83 4.86
N ASN A 304 7.66 20.41 3.66
CA ASN A 304 7.55 19.65 2.42
C ASN A 304 8.75 18.75 2.19
N LYS A 305 9.96 19.21 2.50
CA LYS A 305 11.17 18.40 2.39
C LYS A 305 11.21 17.28 3.42
N LEU A 306 10.96 17.59 4.70
CA LEU A 306 10.91 16.59 5.76
C LEU A 306 9.83 15.53 5.51
N PHE A 307 8.69 15.96 4.96
CA PHE A 307 7.59 15.07 4.62
C PHE A 307 7.93 14.16 3.43
N GLY A 308 8.59 14.69 2.40
CA GLY A 308 9.13 13.89 1.31
C GLY A 308 10.10 12.81 1.80
N GLU A 309 11.01 13.14 2.72
CA GLU A 309 11.92 12.17 3.35
C GLU A 309 11.15 11.12 4.17
N TYR A 310 10.09 11.51 4.89
CA TYR A 310 9.25 10.57 5.62
C TYR A 310 8.49 9.61 4.70
N LEU A 311 7.98 10.08 3.56
CA LEU A 311 7.33 9.24 2.55
C LEU A 311 8.27 8.14 2.05
N GLU A 312 9.52 8.50 1.72
CA GLU A 312 10.52 7.58 1.20
C GLU A 312 10.99 6.59 2.28
N ASN A 313 11.35 7.09 3.46
CA ASN A 313 12.02 6.30 4.50
C ASN A 313 11.08 5.48 5.39
N ASN A 314 9.85 5.96 5.61
CA ASN A 314 8.91 5.34 6.56
C ASN A 314 7.69 4.73 5.89
N LEU A 315 7.24 5.30 4.76
CA LEU A 315 6.06 4.82 4.04
C LEU A 315 6.44 3.97 2.81
N LEU A 316 7.73 3.95 2.45
CA LEU A 316 8.27 3.23 1.29
C LEU A 316 7.57 3.65 -0.01
N VAL A 317 7.27 4.93 -0.14
CA VAL A 317 6.65 5.56 -1.30
C VAL A 317 7.57 6.66 -1.80
N ASN A 318 7.78 6.75 -3.11
CA ASN A 318 8.53 7.84 -3.71
C ASN A 318 7.86 9.17 -3.34
N LYS A 319 8.62 10.20 -2.94
CA LYS A 319 8.05 11.53 -2.62
C LYS A 319 7.29 12.16 -3.80
N ASP A 320 7.72 11.86 -5.02
CA ASP A 320 7.06 12.28 -6.27
C ASP A 320 6.02 11.25 -6.75
N GLY A 321 5.79 10.20 -5.96
CA GLY A 321 4.90 9.10 -6.26
C GLY A 321 3.45 9.54 -6.38
N LYS A 322 2.78 9.06 -7.43
CA LYS A 322 1.37 9.33 -7.70
C LYS A 322 0.55 8.06 -7.65
N LEU A 323 -0.69 8.12 -7.20
CA LEU A 323 -1.57 6.98 -7.12
C LEU A 323 -2.78 7.16 -8.02
N LYS A 324 -3.28 6.05 -8.56
CA LYS A 324 -4.63 6.02 -9.13
C LYS A 324 -5.61 5.77 -8.00
N LEU A 325 -6.67 6.58 -7.92
CA LEU A 325 -7.66 6.52 -6.85
C LEU A 325 -8.33 5.13 -6.70
N TYR A 326 -8.44 4.36 -7.79
CA TYR A 326 -9.04 3.01 -7.76
C TYR A 326 -8.20 1.92 -8.51
N GLY A 327 -6.97 2.26 -8.90
CA GLY A 327 -6.11 1.53 -9.87
C GLY A 327 -6.03 0.02 -9.73
#